data_AF-A0A512CYY5-F1
#
_entry.id   AF-A0A512CYY5-F1
#
_cell.length_a   1.000
_cell.length_b   1.000
_cell.length_c   1.000
_cell.angle_alpha   90.00
_cell.angle_beta   90.00
_cell.angle_gamma   90.00
#
_symmetry.space_group_name_H-M   'P 1'
#
loop_
_entity.id
_entity.type
_entity.pdbx_description
1 polymer ?
#
loop_
_entity_poly.entity_id
_entity_poly.type
_entity_poly.pdbx_seq_one_letter_code
_entity_poly.pdbx_strand_id
1 'polypeptide(L)'
;MRSGRIAGYVIVVSESTTAGRPEAEQTGASRASVARRPHGLDLAVAVDLVMIERGLSEDEAYELMRRGAERSGRDLRSVADDVIDLGTSRLPR
;
A
#
# COMPACT_ATOMS: atom_id res chain seq x y z
N MET A 1 -40.31 -16.52 -9.50
CA MET A 1 -39.50 -16.62 -8.27
C MET A 1 -38.03 -16.40 -8.64
N ARG A 2 -37.40 -15.47 -7.91
CA ARG A 2 -36.03 -14.93 -7.89
C ARG A 2 -34.98 -15.43 -8.90
N SER A 3 -34.63 -14.52 -9.82
CA SER A 3 -33.35 -14.43 -10.54
C SER A 3 -32.21 -14.14 -9.55
N GLY A 4 -31.16 -14.96 -9.54
CA GLY A 4 -29.89 -14.68 -8.85
C GLY A 4 -28.97 -13.89 -9.77
N ARG A 5 -28.44 -12.75 -9.29
CA ARG A 5 -27.37 -12.01 -9.97
C ARG A 5 -26.04 -12.37 -9.31
N ILE A 6 -25.16 -12.99 -10.08
CA ILE A 6 -23.74 -13.13 -9.75
C ILE A 6 -23.07 -11.93 -10.41
N ALA A 7 -22.51 -11.02 -9.61
CA ALA A 7 -21.77 -9.87 -10.10
C ALA A 7 -20.41 -10.34 -10.61
N GLY A 8 -20.36 -10.71 -11.89
CA GLY A 8 -19.11 -10.98 -12.60
C GLY A 8 -18.35 -9.67 -12.80
N TYR A 9 -17.12 -9.61 -12.29
CA TYR A 9 -16.20 -8.54 -12.63
C TYR A 9 -15.61 -8.82 -14.01
N VAL A 10 -15.60 -7.82 -14.89
CA VAL A 10 -14.96 -7.90 -16.20
C VAL A 10 -13.46 -7.64 -15.99
N ILE A 11 -12.62 -8.64 -16.26
CA ILE A 11 -11.17 -8.44 -16.40
C ILE A 11 -10.93 -8.05 -17.86
N VAL A 12 -10.54 -6.81 -18.10
CA VAL A 12 -10.03 -6.38 -19.40
C VAL A 12 -8.60 -6.91 -19.51
N VAL A 13 -8.43 -8.05 -20.18
CA VAL A 13 -7.10 -8.55 -20.57
C VAL A 13 -6.72 -7.83 -21.85
N SER A 14 -5.88 -6.80 -21.73
CA SER A 14 -5.26 -6.18 -22.91
C SER A 14 -4.21 -7.13 -23.48
N GLU A 15 -4.47 -7.60 -24.70
CA GLU A 15 -3.63 -8.53 -25.44
C GLU A 15 -2.28 -7.89 -25.79
N SER A 16 -1.20 -8.45 -25.26
CA SER A 16 0.17 -8.01 -25.53
C SER A 16 0.59 -8.54 -26.89
N THR A 17 0.55 -7.71 -27.94
CA THR A 17 1.18 -8.04 -29.22
C THR A 17 2.68 -7.78 -29.14
N THR A 18 3.42 -8.86 -29.36
CA THR A 18 4.86 -9.04 -29.44
C THR A 18 5.55 -8.15 -30.49
N ALA A 19 6.73 -7.59 -30.17
CA ALA A 19 7.95 -7.66 -30.97
C ALA A 19 9.13 -6.91 -30.29
N GLY A 20 10.15 -7.64 -29.85
CA GLY A 20 11.43 -7.06 -29.42
C GLY A 20 12.15 -7.87 -28.34
N ARG A 21 13.09 -8.74 -28.74
CA ARG A 21 14.16 -9.33 -27.90
C ARG A 21 15.37 -8.37 -28.01
N PRO A 22 16.22 -8.08 -26.99
CA PRO A 22 16.88 -9.05 -26.11
C PRO A 22 17.13 -8.64 -24.63
N GLU A 23 17.51 -9.65 -23.84
CA GLU A 23 18.44 -9.64 -22.69
C GLU A 23 18.25 -8.69 -21.48
N ALA A 24 18.89 -9.13 -20.38
CA ALA A 24 19.00 -8.53 -19.05
C ALA A 24 17.74 -8.68 -18.17
N GLU A 25 17.67 -9.69 -17.31
CA GLU A 25 18.36 -9.72 -16.01
C GLU A 25 17.75 -8.70 -15.04
N GLN A 26 16.90 -9.24 -14.16
CA GLN A 26 16.94 -8.94 -12.74
C GLN A 26 16.89 -7.46 -12.34
N THR A 27 15.70 -6.86 -12.34
CA THR A 27 15.39 -5.83 -11.32
C THR A 27 13.89 -5.81 -11.05
N GLY A 28 13.50 -6.38 -9.91
CA GLY A 28 12.17 -6.25 -9.35
C GLY A 28 11.90 -4.81 -8.94
N ALA A 29 11.42 -4.01 -9.87
CA ALA A 29 10.82 -2.71 -9.61
C ALA A 29 9.46 -2.70 -10.32
N SER A 30 8.56 -3.55 -9.84
CA SER A 30 7.14 -3.43 -10.19
C SER A 30 6.62 -2.18 -9.51
N ARG A 31 6.82 -1.03 -10.16
CA ARG A 31 6.15 0.24 -9.89
C ARG A 31 4.66 0.01 -10.12
N ALA A 32 3.98 -0.52 -9.10
CA ALA A 32 2.54 -0.61 -9.09
C ALA A 32 2.01 0.81 -9.33
N SER A 33 1.32 0.96 -10.46
CA SER A 33 0.74 2.21 -10.90
C SER A 33 -0.20 2.74 -9.82
N VAL A 34 0.05 3.98 -9.41
CA VAL A 34 -0.62 4.73 -8.35
C VAL A 34 -2.12 4.82 -8.63
N ALA A 35 -2.87 3.83 -8.17
CA ALA A 35 -4.30 3.96 -7.96
C ALA A 35 -4.47 4.83 -6.71
N ARG A 36 -4.69 6.13 -6.92
CA ARG A 36 -4.85 7.14 -5.87
C ARG A 36 -5.95 6.68 -4.89
N ARG A 37 -5.55 6.11 -3.75
CA ARG A 37 -6.48 5.54 -2.78
C ARG A 37 -7.26 6.64 -2.04
N PRO A 38 -8.48 6.34 -1.54
CA PRO A 38 -9.25 7.29 -0.75
C PRO A 38 -8.47 7.68 0.51
N HIS A 39 -8.24 8.97 0.68
CA HIS A 39 -7.22 9.55 1.58
C HIS A 39 -7.38 9.25 3.08
N GLY A 40 -8.56 8.79 3.52
CA GLY A 40 -8.79 8.37 4.91
C GLY A 40 -8.53 6.89 5.16
N LEU A 41 -8.57 6.05 4.10
CA LEU A 41 -8.29 4.61 4.22
C LEU A 41 -6.79 4.34 4.35
N ASP A 42 -5.94 5.19 3.76
CA ASP A 42 -4.50 4.98 3.76
C ASP A 42 -3.90 5.03 5.17
N LEU A 43 -4.42 5.91 6.04
CA LEU A 43 -3.97 5.96 7.43
C LEU A 43 -4.41 4.74 8.24
N ALA A 44 -5.67 4.31 8.12
CA ALA A 44 -6.17 3.12 8.82
C ALA A 44 -5.42 1.85 8.37
N VAL A 45 -5.21 1.70 7.07
CA VAL A 45 -4.43 0.57 6.50
C VAL A 45 -2.99 0.60 6.97
N ALA A 46 -2.35 1.77 7.02
CA ALA A 46 -1.00 1.90 7.53
C ALA A 46 -0.92 1.52 9.02
N VAL A 47 -1.88 1.94 9.85
CA VAL A 47 -1.97 1.55 11.27
C VAL A 47 -2.12 0.04 11.40
N ASP A 48 -3.04 -0.58 10.65
CA ASP A 48 -3.22 -2.04 10.64
C ASP A 48 -1.93 -2.77 10.25
N LEU A 49 -1.20 -2.28 9.25
CA LEU A 49 0.09 -2.84 8.85
C LEU A 49 1.13 -2.74 9.98
N VAL A 50 1.20 -1.61 10.68
CA VAL A 50 2.09 -1.47 11.85
C VAL A 50 1.70 -2.44 12.96
N MET A 51 0.42 -2.59 13.24
CA MET A 51 -0.09 -3.53 14.25
C MET A 51 0.34 -4.96 13.91
N ILE A 52 0.14 -5.39 12.66
CA ILE A 52 0.47 -6.74 12.20
C ILE A 52 1.99 -6.97 12.21
N GLU A 53 2.78 -6.04 11.68
CA GLU A 53 4.24 -6.23 11.55
C GLU A 53 4.99 -6.10 12.88
N ARG A 54 4.50 -5.27 13.82
CA ARG A 54 5.19 -4.99 15.08
C ARG A 54 4.50 -5.53 16.33
N GLY A 55 3.31 -6.13 16.18
CA GLY A 55 2.55 -6.69 17.30
C GLY A 55 2.07 -5.63 18.31
N LEU A 56 1.78 -4.42 17.82
CA LEU A 56 1.34 -3.28 18.63
C LEU A 56 -0.19 -3.17 18.64
N SER A 57 -0.73 -2.50 19.67
CA SER A 57 -2.14 -2.06 19.64
C SER A 57 -2.35 -0.92 18.64
N GLU A 58 -3.61 -0.65 18.28
CA GLU A 58 -3.98 0.43 17.37
C GLU A 58 -3.46 1.79 17.86
N ASP A 59 -3.67 2.10 19.15
CA ASP A 59 -3.21 3.33 19.78
C ASP A 59 -1.68 3.46 19.75
N GLU A 60 -0.95 2.37 20.03
CA GLU A 60 0.52 2.36 20.00
C GLU A 60 1.06 2.48 18.57
N ALA A 61 0.43 1.82 17.60
CA ALA A 61 0.77 1.93 16.19
C ALA A 61 0.55 3.35 15.68
N TYR A 62 -0.60 3.96 16.01
CA TYR A 62 -0.91 5.34 15.67
C TYR A 62 0.09 6.32 16.30
N GLU A 63 0.36 6.20 17.60
CA GLU A 63 1.31 7.06 18.30
C GLU A 63 2.75 6.86 17.81
N LEU A 64 3.15 5.65 17.40
CA LEU A 64 4.45 5.39 16.79
C LEU A 64 4.58 6.13 15.45
N MET A 65 3.56 6.04 14.60
CA MET A 65 3.52 6.75 13.32
C MET A 65 3.53 8.27 13.53
N ARG A 66 2.76 8.76 14.50
CA ARG A 66 2.72 10.17 14.88
C ARG A 66 4.07 10.69 15.35
N ARG A 67 4.75 9.97 16.25
CA ARG A 67 6.12 10.31 16.69
C ARG A 67 7.11 10.29 15.53
N GLY A 68 6.94 9.36 14.58
CA GLY A 68 7.72 9.31 13.35
C GLY A 68 7.51 10.55 12.48
N ALA A 69 6.25 10.98 12.32
CA ALA A 69 5.87 12.19 11.59
C ALA A 69 6.46 13.45 12.25
N GLU A 70 6.26 13.61 13.55
CA GLU A 70 6.78 14.75 14.33
C GLU A 70 8.32 14.83 14.28
N ARG A 71 9.01 13.69 14.45
CA ARG A 71 10.48 13.63 14.39
C ARG A 71 11.03 13.96 13.01
N SER A 72 10.32 13.56 11.95
CA SER A 72 10.74 13.81 10.57
C SER A 72 10.26 15.15 10.02
N GLY A 73 9.44 15.89 10.78
CA GLY A 73 8.79 17.11 10.32
C GLY A 73 7.83 16.89 9.14
N ARG A 74 7.37 15.65 8.95
CA ARG A 74 6.46 15.25 7.86
C ARG A 74 5.04 15.15 8.39
N ASP A 75 4.08 15.26 7.49
CA ASP A 75 2.70 14.98 7.83
C ASP A 75 2.47 13.48 8.01
N LEU A 76 1.51 13.13 8.87
CA LEU A 76 1.18 11.75 9.22
C LEU A 76 0.76 10.93 8.00
N ARG A 77 0.18 11.58 6.98
CA ARG A 77 -0.29 10.92 5.77
C ARG A 77 0.87 10.53 4.85
N SER A 78 1.86 11.40 4.66
CA SER A 78 3.10 11.03 3.96
C SER A 78 3.83 9.87 4.64
N VAL A 79 3.74 9.78 5.98
CA VAL A 79 4.26 8.63 6.73
C VAL A 79 3.42 7.38 6.49
N ALA A 80 2.09 7.49 6.43
CA ALA A 80 1.20 6.38 6.10
C ALA A 80 1.47 5.83 4.68
N ASP A 81 1.63 6.70 3.69
CA ASP A 81 2.01 6.30 2.32
C ASP A 81 3.36 5.57 2.31
N ASP A 82 4.37 6.09 3.01
CA ASP A 82 5.67 5.40 3.17
C ASP A 82 5.52 4.02 3.83
N VAL A 83 4.66 3.88 4.85
CA VAL A 83 4.42 2.59 5.53
C VAL A 83 3.73 1.60 4.60
N ILE A 84 2.78 2.06 3.79
CA ILE A 84 2.11 1.23 2.78
C ILE A 84 3.10 0.78 1.70
N ASP A 85 3.93 1.69 1.21
CA ASP A 85 4.81 1.44 0.06
C ASP A 85 6.10 0.70 0.45
N LEU A 86 6.62 0.95 1.65
CA LEU A 86 7.96 0.51 2.11
C LEU A 86 7.92 -0.36 3.38
N GLY A 87 6.74 -0.58 3.97
CA GLY A 87 6.56 -1.29 5.23
C GLY A 87 7.00 -0.47 6.45
N THR A 88 7.06 -1.09 7.63
CA THR A 88 7.35 -0.39 8.89
C THR A 88 8.81 0.04 9.08
N SER A 89 9.69 -0.18 8.09
CA SER A 89 11.14 0.05 8.20
C SER A 89 11.54 1.50 8.45
N ARG A 90 10.70 2.46 8.03
CA ARG A 90 10.96 3.90 8.22
C ARG A 90 10.43 4.47 9.52
N LEU A 91 9.69 3.69 10.28
CA LEU A 91 9.21 4.10 11.58
C LEU A 91 10.31 3.98 12.63
N PRO A 92 10.36 4.90 13.61
CA PRO A 92 11.28 4.79 14.73
C PRO A 92 11.15 3.42 15.42
N ARG A 93 12.27 2.94 15.98
CA ARG A 93 12.30 1.73 16.79
C ARG A 93 11.78 2.03 18.20
#